data_AF-A0A1Q9AED2-F1
#
_entry.id   AF-A0A1Q9AED2-F1
#
_cell.length_a   1.000
_cell.length_b   1.000
_cell.length_c   1.000
_cell.angle_alpha   90.00
_cell.angle_beta   90.00
_cell.angle_gamma   90.00
#
_symmetry.space_group_name_H-M   'P 1'
#
loop_
_entity.id
_entity.type
_entity.pdbx_description
1 polymer ?
#
loop_
_entity_poly.entity_id
_entity_poly.type
_entity_poly.pdbx_seq_one_letter_code
_entity_poly.pdbx_strand_id
1 'polypeptide(L)'
;MIELERIRPEVLRGSFPMVCGDCRYTDVGTGWRGIVWQMCLDLERLPAGSVKITELGEKMGGLRVSMHTDGLSPEQEAAVRLAKVLAEERSRYLCEVCGEIGSIRRPPDGSAEWLRCRCHRHMPRDQTAWPIIRRERRHRIGGQYWVYDHLLDRMRVDELTAEKIYQTYRGILSVGAVDHVPVGWLAILDEYLRAAATSMEGADFRIQRIVEAHGGLDLESTSRPMSMTDPRFDSLERLGILLEARSLTTCRECGRRGHGYAIDGDIQTLCDDHAVGTLIRERDLGFVRATLDGFVRYDIETDSLVDVEHPAGDA
;
A
#
# COMPACT_ATOMS: atom_id res chain seq x y z
N MET A 1 30.42 -13.03 13.84
CA MET A 1 29.67 -12.33 12.78
C MET A 1 29.84 -13.15 11.51
N ILE A 2 28.77 -13.67 10.90
CA ILE A 2 28.89 -14.39 9.62
C ILE A 2 29.11 -13.32 8.55
N GLU A 3 30.29 -13.30 7.95
CA GLU A 3 30.56 -12.45 6.80
C GLU A 3 29.67 -12.92 5.65
N LEU A 4 28.88 -12.00 5.12
CA LEU A 4 27.84 -12.32 4.18
C LEU A 4 28.37 -12.13 2.76
N GLU A 5 28.44 -13.23 2.01
CA GLU A 5 28.82 -13.16 0.61
C GLU A 5 27.77 -12.37 -0.18
N ARG A 6 28.22 -11.36 -0.93
CA ARG A 6 27.36 -10.47 -1.71
C ARG A 6 27.40 -10.82 -3.19
N ILE A 7 26.29 -10.58 -3.89
CA ILE A 7 26.25 -10.70 -5.35
C ILE A 7 27.19 -9.65 -5.95
N ARG A 8 28.14 -10.09 -6.79
CA ARG A 8 29.07 -9.19 -7.46
C ARG A 8 28.35 -8.39 -8.55
N PRO A 9 28.43 -7.04 -8.56
CA PRO A 9 27.76 -6.21 -9.56
C PRO A 9 28.17 -6.56 -11.00
N GLU A 10 29.41 -6.99 -11.21
CA GLU A 10 29.95 -7.34 -12.53
C GLU A 10 29.24 -8.55 -13.14
N VAL A 11 28.80 -9.49 -12.31
CA VAL A 11 28.05 -10.67 -12.75
C VAL A 11 26.69 -10.25 -13.30
N LEU A 12 25.99 -9.35 -12.60
CA LEU A 12 24.69 -8.84 -13.05
C LEU A 12 24.83 -7.96 -14.29
N ARG A 13 25.80 -7.05 -14.30
CA ARG A 13 26.09 -6.17 -15.45
C ARG A 13 26.48 -6.93 -16.71
N GLY A 14 27.28 -7.99 -16.57
CA GLY A 14 27.68 -8.83 -17.70
C GLY A 14 26.54 -9.72 -18.23
N SER A 15 25.64 -10.16 -17.34
CA SER A 15 24.56 -11.08 -17.72
C SER A 15 23.30 -10.35 -18.22
N PHE A 16 23.05 -9.15 -17.70
CA PHE A 16 21.87 -8.34 -18.00
C PHE A 16 22.26 -6.89 -18.33
N PRO A 17 23.06 -6.66 -19.39
CA PRO A 17 23.63 -5.34 -19.67
C PRO A 17 22.55 -4.27 -19.92
N MET A 18 21.40 -4.65 -20.47
CA MET A 18 20.31 -3.72 -20.76
C MET A 18 19.57 -3.23 -19.50
N VAL A 19 19.40 -4.12 -18.52
CA VAL A 19 18.65 -3.82 -17.28
C VAL A 19 19.58 -3.37 -16.16
N CYS A 20 20.74 -4.01 -16.01
CA CYS A 20 21.68 -3.79 -14.91
C CYS A 20 22.90 -2.96 -15.29
N GLY A 21 23.08 -2.55 -16.56
CA GLY A 21 24.28 -1.83 -17.02
C GLY A 21 24.62 -0.59 -16.20
N ASP A 22 23.59 0.13 -15.73
CA ASP A 22 23.70 1.33 -14.92
C ASP A 22 23.60 1.07 -13.39
N CYS A 23 23.56 -0.20 -12.96
CA CYS A 23 23.46 -0.56 -11.55
C CYS A 23 24.80 -0.27 -10.85
N ARG A 24 24.82 0.80 -10.05
CA ARG A 24 26.04 1.30 -9.39
C ARG A 24 26.30 0.64 -8.05
N TYR A 25 25.25 0.14 -7.41
CA TYR A 25 25.31 -0.40 -6.06
C TYR A 25 24.59 -1.73 -5.98
N THR A 26 25.30 -2.74 -5.48
CA THR A 26 24.78 -4.08 -5.24
C THR A 26 25.28 -4.54 -3.87
N ASP A 27 24.43 -4.43 -2.86
CA ASP A 27 24.68 -4.89 -1.49
C ASP A 27 23.57 -5.84 -1.06
N VAL A 28 23.51 -6.97 -1.76
CA VAL A 28 22.50 -8.01 -1.56
C VAL A 28 23.18 -9.36 -1.41
N GLY A 29 22.67 -10.18 -0.49
CA GLY A 29 23.25 -11.49 -0.21
C GLY A 29 23.10 -12.49 -1.36
N THR A 30 24.08 -13.38 -1.50
CA THR A 30 24.08 -14.43 -2.55
C THR A 30 22.88 -15.38 -2.45
N GLY A 31 22.27 -15.54 -1.27
CA GLY A 31 21.04 -16.29 -1.10
C GLY A 31 19.84 -15.72 -1.87
N TRP A 32 19.87 -14.44 -2.25
CA TRP A 32 18.85 -13.81 -3.09
C TRP A 32 19.19 -13.79 -4.58
N ARG A 33 20.29 -14.42 -5.00
CA ARG A 33 20.73 -14.42 -6.41
C ARG A 33 19.65 -14.92 -7.35
N GLY A 34 18.97 -16.01 -7.03
CA GLY A 34 17.89 -16.56 -7.87
C GLY A 34 16.73 -15.59 -8.04
N ILE A 35 16.39 -14.83 -6.99
CA ILE A 35 15.32 -13.81 -7.02
C ILE A 35 15.69 -12.68 -7.97
N VAL A 36 16.89 -12.11 -7.80
CA VAL A 36 17.39 -11.01 -8.63
C VAL A 36 17.51 -11.45 -10.08
N TRP A 37 18.03 -12.66 -10.32
CA TRP A 37 18.20 -13.21 -11.66
C TRP A 37 16.86 -13.38 -12.38
N GLN A 38 15.86 -13.96 -11.71
CA GLN A 38 14.53 -14.14 -12.29
C GLN A 38 13.87 -12.80 -12.61
N MET A 39 13.96 -11.82 -11.70
CA MET A 39 13.46 -10.47 -11.96
C MET A 39 14.12 -9.85 -13.19
N CYS A 40 15.45 -9.96 -13.34
CA CYS A 40 16.14 -9.42 -14.51
C CYS A 40 15.68 -10.09 -15.82
N LEU A 41 15.50 -11.42 -15.82
CA LEU A 41 14.94 -12.14 -16.96
C LEU A 41 13.53 -11.67 -17.33
N ASP A 42 12.69 -11.39 -16.34
CA ASP A 42 11.34 -10.87 -16.59
C ASP A 42 11.38 -9.45 -17.17
N LEU A 43 12.29 -8.60 -16.67
CA LEU A 43 12.47 -7.23 -17.16
C LEU A 43 13.07 -7.17 -18.57
N GLU A 44 13.94 -8.11 -18.97
CA GLU A 44 14.49 -8.17 -20.33
C GLU A 44 13.48 -8.55 -21.42
N ARG A 45 12.28 -9.01 -21.04
CA ARG A 45 11.18 -9.25 -22.00
C ARG A 45 10.50 -7.96 -22.46
N LEU A 46 10.79 -6.83 -21.81
CA LEU A 46 10.26 -5.52 -22.15
C LEU A 46 11.12 -4.85 -23.24
N PRO A 47 10.63 -3.77 -23.88
CA PRO A 47 11.40 -3.06 -24.88
C PRO A 47 12.82 -2.71 -24.40
N ALA A 48 13.82 -2.96 -25.24
CA ALA A 48 15.21 -2.78 -24.87
C ALA A 48 15.50 -1.35 -24.38
N GLY A 49 16.09 -1.21 -23.19
CA GLY A 49 16.44 0.08 -22.59
C GLY A 49 15.30 0.79 -21.86
N SER A 50 14.08 0.22 -21.84
CA SER A 50 12.92 0.81 -21.16
C SER A 50 12.96 0.66 -19.64
N VAL A 51 13.83 -0.19 -19.10
CA VAL A 51 14.00 -0.40 -17.65
C VAL A 51 15.47 -0.42 -17.31
N LYS A 52 15.86 0.34 -16.28
CA LYS A 52 17.23 0.41 -15.76
C LYS A 52 17.25 0.29 -14.25
N ILE A 53 17.81 -0.78 -13.72
CA ILE A 53 18.07 -0.94 -12.30
C ILE A 53 19.27 -0.08 -11.93
N THR A 54 19.10 0.83 -10.98
CA THR A 54 20.16 1.71 -10.47
C THR A 54 20.80 1.18 -9.20
N GLU A 55 20.03 0.49 -8.38
CA GLU A 55 20.47 0.00 -7.08
C GLU A 55 19.75 -1.29 -6.68
N LEU A 56 20.53 -2.22 -6.12
CA LEU A 56 20.06 -3.40 -5.41
C LEU A 56 20.64 -3.36 -4.00
N GLY A 57 19.77 -3.19 -3.01
CA GLY A 57 20.18 -3.07 -1.62
C GLY A 57 19.32 -3.89 -0.68
N GLU A 58 19.69 -3.88 0.59
CA GLU A 58 18.95 -4.49 1.68
C GLU A 58 18.23 -3.39 2.49
N LYS A 59 16.93 -3.55 2.71
CA LYS A 59 16.15 -2.63 3.56
C LYS A 59 15.11 -3.39 4.36
N MET A 60 15.14 -3.21 5.68
CA MET A 60 14.19 -3.82 6.62
C MET A 60 14.07 -5.35 6.45
N GLY A 61 15.22 -6.02 6.28
CA GLY A 61 15.34 -7.46 6.12
C GLY A 61 14.90 -8.02 4.77
N GLY A 62 14.60 -7.19 3.78
CA GLY A 62 14.29 -7.63 2.42
C GLY A 62 15.14 -6.92 1.37
N LEU A 63 15.10 -7.45 0.16
CA LEU A 63 15.59 -6.79 -1.05
C LEU A 63 14.85 -5.48 -1.26
N ARG A 64 15.60 -4.44 -1.63
CA ARG A 64 15.12 -3.17 -2.15
C ARG A 64 15.70 -2.99 -3.55
N VAL A 65 14.83 -2.72 -4.50
CA VAL A 65 15.22 -2.45 -5.88
C VAL A 65 14.87 -0.99 -6.20
N SER A 66 15.85 -0.25 -6.69
CA SER A 66 15.64 1.07 -7.29
C SER A 66 15.84 0.96 -8.79
N MET A 67 14.90 1.49 -9.57
CA MET A 67 14.92 1.42 -11.02
C MET A 67 14.26 2.64 -11.64
N HIS A 68 14.63 2.93 -12.89
CA HIS A 68 13.95 3.88 -13.76
C HIS A 68 13.27 3.13 -14.91
N THR A 69 12.15 3.68 -15.36
CA THR A 69 11.41 3.22 -16.53
C THR A 69 11.24 4.36 -17.51
N ASP A 70 11.21 4.05 -18.80
CA ASP A 70 11.00 5.04 -19.86
C ASP A 70 10.29 4.40 -21.07
N GLY A 71 9.40 5.16 -21.71
CA GLY A 71 8.69 4.75 -22.93
C GLY A 71 7.77 3.53 -22.80
N LEU A 72 7.32 3.17 -21.60
CA LEU A 72 6.45 2.02 -21.36
C LEU A 72 4.96 2.38 -21.44
N SER A 73 4.16 1.44 -21.95
CA SER A 73 2.70 1.52 -21.81
C SER A 73 2.27 1.32 -20.35
N PRO A 74 1.05 1.73 -19.96
CA PRO A 74 0.54 1.50 -18.61
C PRO A 74 0.55 0.02 -18.19
N GLU A 75 0.30 -0.90 -19.13
CA GLU A 75 0.36 -2.35 -18.89
C GLU A 75 1.79 -2.82 -18.64
N GLN A 76 2.76 -2.33 -19.43
CA GLN A 76 4.16 -2.66 -19.24
C GLN A 76 4.72 -2.08 -17.94
N GLU A 77 4.33 -0.86 -17.57
CA GLU A 77 4.63 -0.27 -16.25
C GLU A 77 4.10 -1.14 -15.09
N ALA A 78 2.86 -1.64 -15.22
CA ALA A 78 2.30 -2.56 -14.25
C ALA A 78 3.12 -3.87 -14.17
N ALA A 79 3.55 -4.42 -15.31
CA ALA A 79 4.40 -5.61 -15.35
C ALA A 79 5.77 -5.39 -14.69
N VAL A 80 6.43 -4.24 -14.94
CA VAL A 80 7.69 -3.87 -14.26
C VAL A 80 7.49 -3.81 -12.74
N ARG A 81 6.45 -3.10 -12.30
CA ARG A 81 6.13 -2.97 -10.87
C ARG A 81 5.83 -4.33 -10.25
N LEU A 82 5.15 -5.22 -10.96
CA LEU A 82 4.84 -6.56 -10.48
C LEU A 82 6.11 -7.41 -10.31
N ALA A 83 7.00 -7.42 -11.30
CA ALA A 83 8.28 -8.13 -11.23
C ALA A 83 9.15 -7.61 -10.07
N LYS A 84 9.23 -6.28 -9.93
CA LYS A 84 9.90 -5.61 -8.81
C LYS A 84 9.34 -6.03 -7.46
N VAL A 85 8.02 -5.89 -7.27
CA VAL A 85 7.35 -6.18 -6.00
C VAL A 85 7.46 -7.66 -5.65
N LEU A 86 7.31 -8.55 -6.63
CA LEU A 86 7.48 -9.99 -6.42
C LEU A 86 8.88 -10.31 -5.90
N ALA A 87 9.93 -9.71 -6.49
CA ALA A 87 11.31 -9.89 -6.03
C ALA A 87 11.52 -9.37 -4.59
N GLU A 88 11.02 -8.17 -4.30
CA GLU A 88 11.10 -7.57 -2.95
C GLU A 88 10.32 -8.39 -1.92
N GLU A 89 9.13 -8.91 -2.25
CA GLU A 89 8.34 -9.76 -1.36
C GLU A 89 9.01 -11.12 -1.13
N ARG A 90 9.40 -11.81 -2.20
CA ARG A 90 10.05 -13.14 -2.13
C ARG A 90 11.27 -13.12 -1.22
N SER A 91 12.09 -12.07 -1.30
CA SER A 91 13.30 -11.92 -0.48
C SER A 91 13.03 -11.93 1.04
N ARG A 92 11.82 -11.57 1.48
CA ARG A 92 11.42 -11.54 2.89
C ARG A 92 11.10 -12.93 3.46
N TYR A 93 11.07 -13.94 2.60
CA TYR A 93 10.81 -15.33 2.93
C TYR A 93 12.01 -16.24 2.68
N LEU A 94 13.07 -15.72 2.05
CA LEU A 94 14.28 -16.49 1.73
C LEU A 94 15.51 -15.91 2.42
N CYS A 95 16.37 -16.78 2.93
CA CYS A 95 17.57 -16.42 3.65
C CYS A 95 18.55 -15.68 2.73
N GLU A 96 18.98 -14.49 3.14
CA GLU A 96 19.96 -13.69 2.39
C GLU A 96 21.32 -14.41 2.18
N VAL A 97 21.65 -15.40 3.02
CA VAL A 97 22.92 -16.14 2.93
C VAL A 97 22.82 -17.34 1.99
N CYS A 98 21.77 -18.15 2.11
CA CYS A 98 21.72 -19.45 1.42
C CYS A 98 20.48 -19.69 0.56
N GLY A 99 19.52 -18.76 0.52
CA GLY A 99 18.30 -18.88 -0.28
C GLY A 99 17.23 -19.82 0.29
N GLU A 100 17.53 -20.59 1.34
CA GLU A 100 16.54 -21.41 2.05
C GLU A 100 15.46 -20.58 2.75
N ILE A 101 14.33 -21.20 3.08
CA ILE A 101 13.23 -20.52 3.78
C ILE A 101 13.75 -19.83 5.05
N GLY A 102 13.51 -18.53 5.12
CA GLY A 102 13.95 -17.62 6.15
C GLY A 102 12.81 -16.88 6.82
N SER A 103 13.17 -16.08 7.82
CA SER A 103 12.25 -15.18 8.50
C SER A 103 12.96 -13.90 8.90
N ILE A 104 12.23 -12.79 8.87
CA ILE A 104 12.66 -11.53 9.47
C ILE A 104 12.18 -11.53 10.92
N ARG A 105 13.09 -11.27 11.84
CA ARG A 105 12.80 -11.15 13.28
C ARG A 105 13.20 -9.77 13.77
N ARG A 106 12.48 -9.23 14.75
CA ARG A 106 12.74 -7.91 15.35
C ARG A 106 12.97 -8.02 16.85
N PRO A 107 13.86 -7.21 17.44
CA PRO A 107 14.03 -7.12 18.87
C PRO A 107 12.70 -6.90 19.60
N PRO A 108 12.42 -7.60 20.72
CA PRO A 108 11.20 -7.41 21.51
C PRO A 108 11.06 -5.98 22.07
N ASP A 109 12.19 -5.32 22.34
CA ASP A 109 12.24 -3.95 22.86
C ASP A 109 12.00 -2.87 21.78
N GLY A 110 11.79 -3.28 20.52
CA GLY A 110 11.53 -2.38 19.41
C GLY A 110 12.75 -1.57 18.96
N SER A 111 13.95 -1.91 19.41
CA SER A 111 15.18 -1.22 19.03
C SER A 111 15.43 -1.25 17.51
N ALA A 112 16.10 -0.20 17.02
CA ALA A 112 16.36 0.05 15.60
C ALA A 112 17.52 -0.81 15.05
N GLU A 113 17.53 -2.11 15.37
CA GLU A 113 18.52 -3.03 14.86
C GLU A 113 18.36 -3.30 13.36
N TRP A 114 19.48 -3.57 12.70
CA TRP A 114 19.49 -3.91 11.28
C TRP A 114 18.81 -5.25 11.03
N LEU A 115 17.58 -5.19 10.51
CA LEU A 115 16.76 -6.37 10.24
C LEU A 115 17.28 -7.15 9.06
N ARG A 116 17.26 -8.49 9.18
CA ARG A 116 17.75 -9.44 8.17
C ARG A 116 16.76 -10.60 8.01
N CYS A 117 16.61 -11.12 6.79
CA CYS A 117 15.86 -12.37 6.57
C CYS A 117 16.81 -13.55 6.59
N ARG A 118 16.76 -14.38 7.64
CA ARG A 118 17.65 -15.54 7.78
C ARG A 118 16.90 -16.81 8.14
N CYS A 119 17.42 -17.94 7.67
CA CYS A 119 16.96 -19.26 8.11
C CYS A 119 17.51 -19.57 9.51
N HIS A 120 16.98 -20.59 10.16
CA HIS A 120 17.39 -20.99 11.52
C HIS A 120 18.91 -21.26 11.65
N ARG A 121 19.57 -21.71 10.57
CA ARG A 121 21.01 -22.00 10.54
C ARG A 121 21.88 -20.73 10.53
N HIS A 122 21.44 -19.69 9.83
CA HIS A 122 22.20 -18.43 9.69
C HIS A 122 21.73 -17.34 10.66
N MET A 123 20.65 -17.59 11.39
CA MET A 123 20.17 -16.69 12.44
C MET A 123 21.15 -16.67 13.62
N PRO A 124 21.59 -15.50 14.09
CA PRO A 124 22.32 -15.37 15.35
C PRO A 124 21.52 -15.97 16.51
N ARG A 125 22.21 -16.63 17.46
CA ARG A 125 21.54 -17.39 18.55
C ARG A 125 20.66 -16.50 19.42
N ASP A 126 21.12 -15.30 19.73
CA ASP A 126 20.40 -14.23 20.44
C ASP A 126 19.14 -13.76 19.71
N GLN A 127 19.13 -13.81 18.38
CA GLN A 127 17.98 -13.42 17.56
C GLN A 127 16.96 -14.55 17.33
N THR A 128 17.27 -15.81 17.65
CA THR A 128 16.33 -16.93 17.45
C THR A 128 15.06 -16.82 18.29
N ALA A 129 15.14 -16.15 19.45
CA ALA A 129 14.01 -15.93 20.36
C ALA A 129 13.17 -14.71 19.97
N TRP A 130 13.63 -13.87 19.06
CA TRP A 130 12.92 -12.66 18.66
C TRP A 130 11.64 -12.98 17.90
N PRO A 131 10.56 -12.20 18.08
CA PRO A 131 9.32 -12.40 17.33
C PRO A 131 9.54 -12.29 15.82
N ILE A 132 8.90 -13.19 15.08
CA ILE A 132 8.87 -13.15 13.61
C ILE A 132 7.91 -12.05 13.17
N ILE A 133 8.33 -11.21 12.24
CA ILE A 133 7.45 -10.24 11.60
C ILE A 133 6.96 -10.81 10.27
N ARG A 134 5.69 -11.20 10.23
CA ARG A 134 4.95 -11.48 8.99
C ARG A 134 3.87 -10.43 8.83
N ARG A 135 4.20 -9.35 8.12
CA ARG A 135 3.20 -8.40 7.67
C ARG A 135 2.89 -8.71 6.22
N GLU A 136 1.67 -9.17 5.97
CA GLU A 136 1.14 -9.19 4.61
C GLU A 136 1.14 -7.75 4.09
N ARG A 137 1.79 -7.52 2.94
CA ARG A 137 1.85 -6.22 2.31
C ARG A 137 0.97 -6.25 1.09
N ARG A 138 0.13 -5.22 0.97
CA ARG A 138 -0.69 -4.96 -0.21
C ARG A 138 0.01 -3.91 -1.06
N HIS A 139 0.07 -4.14 -2.36
CA HIS A 139 0.72 -3.27 -3.32
C HIS A 139 -0.28 -2.80 -4.35
N ARG A 140 -0.44 -1.49 -4.53
CA ARG A 140 -1.29 -0.93 -5.58
C ARG A 140 -0.51 -0.87 -6.90
N ILE A 141 -0.89 -1.69 -7.87
CA ILE A 141 -0.22 -1.83 -9.17
C ILE A 141 -1.30 -1.86 -10.25
N GLY A 142 -1.22 -0.94 -11.23
CA GLY A 142 -2.20 -0.89 -12.33
C GLY A 142 -3.64 -0.69 -11.88
N GLY A 143 -3.87 -0.01 -10.75
CA GLY A 143 -5.21 0.19 -10.16
C GLY A 143 -5.72 -0.97 -9.31
N GLN A 144 -5.04 -2.12 -9.30
CA GLN A 144 -5.42 -3.28 -8.50
C GLN A 144 -4.54 -3.40 -7.25
N TYR A 145 -5.08 -4.01 -6.20
CA TYR A 145 -4.30 -4.41 -5.03
C TYR A 145 -3.77 -5.82 -5.23
N TRP A 146 -2.47 -5.98 -5.01
CA TRP A 146 -1.77 -7.25 -5.13
C TRP A 146 -1.22 -7.67 -3.78
N VAL A 147 -1.32 -8.95 -3.48
CA VAL A 147 -0.74 -9.59 -2.30
C VAL A 147 0.17 -10.72 -2.76
N TYR A 148 1.30 -10.87 -2.08
CA TYR A 148 2.20 -11.98 -2.33
C TYR A 148 1.69 -13.25 -1.66
N ASP A 149 1.43 -14.28 -2.47
CA ASP A 149 1.14 -15.63 -2.01
C ASP A 149 2.46 -16.41 -1.89
N HIS A 150 2.94 -16.54 -0.66
CA HIS A 150 4.20 -17.23 -0.36
C HIS A 150 4.14 -18.75 -0.54
N LEU A 151 2.96 -19.35 -0.60
CA LEU A 151 2.80 -20.78 -0.85
C LEU A 151 2.88 -21.09 -2.35
N LEU A 152 2.33 -20.19 -3.17
CA LEU A 152 2.34 -20.30 -4.63
C LEU A 152 3.49 -19.55 -5.30
N ASP A 153 4.30 -18.82 -4.51
CA ASP A 153 5.41 -17.98 -4.96
C ASP A 153 5.04 -17.03 -6.11
N ARG A 154 3.90 -16.34 -5.95
CA ARG A 154 3.39 -15.40 -6.96
C ARG A 154 2.64 -14.24 -6.34
N MET A 155 2.57 -13.14 -7.08
CA MET A 155 1.60 -12.09 -6.77
C MET A 155 0.20 -12.58 -7.21
N ARG A 156 -0.79 -12.39 -6.34
CA ARG A 156 -2.20 -12.56 -6.67
C ARG A 156 -2.93 -11.24 -6.49
N VAL A 157 -3.96 -11.02 -7.31
CA VAL A 157 -4.90 -9.93 -7.05
C VAL A 157 -5.57 -10.23 -5.71
N ASP A 158 -5.58 -9.24 -4.84
CA ASP A 158 -6.34 -9.30 -3.62
C ASP A 158 -7.80 -9.00 -3.96
N GLU A 159 -8.57 -10.06 -4.19
CA GLU A 159 -10.02 -9.99 -4.36
C GLU A 159 -10.66 -9.60 -3.03
N LEU A 160 -10.51 -8.34 -2.68
CA LEU A 160 -11.15 -7.74 -1.53
C LEU A 160 -12.66 -7.65 -1.83
N THR A 161 -13.47 -8.19 -0.94
CA THR A 161 -14.93 -8.15 -1.04
C THR A 161 -15.50 -7.50 0.20
N ALA A 162 -16.70 -6.92 0.10
CA ALA A 162 -17.42 -6.39 1.26
C ALA A 162 -17.54 -7.45 2.37
N GLU A 163 -17.82 -8.70 2.02
CA GLU A 163 -17.86 -9.83 2.97
C GLU A 163 -16.53 -10.04 3.70
N LYS A 164 -15.39 -10.05 2.98
CA LYS A 164 -14.06 -10.18 3.61
C LYS A 164 -13.76 -9.01 4.54
N ILE A 165 -14.13 -7.79 4.15
CA ILE A 165 -13.99 -6.60 5.00
C ILE A 165 -14.82 -6.78 6.27
N TYR A 166 -16.09 -7.14 6.14
CA TYR A 166 -16.97 -7.37 7.27
C TYR A 166 -16.40 -8.42 8.23
N GLN A 167 -16.01 -9.60 7.72
CA GLN A 167 -15.45 -10.67 8.56
C GLN A 167 -14.17 -10.23 9.29
N THR A 168 -13.31 -9.47 8.61
CA THR A 168 -12.05 -8.98 9.18
C THR A 168 -12.28 -7.95 10.29
N TYR A 169 -13.24 -7.03 10.11
CA TYR A 169 -13.46 -5.89 11.00
C TYR A 169 -14.78 -5.95 11.79
N ARG A 170 -15.39 -7.15 11.96
CA ARG A 170 -16.65 -7.36 12.70
C ARG A 170 -16.67 -6.84 14.14
N GLY A 171 -15.48 -6.60 14.72
CA GLY A 171 -15.34 -5.98 16.04
C GLY A 171 -15.79 -4.53 16.08
N ILE A 172 -15.57 -3.78 14.98
CA ILE A 172 -15.92 -2.35 14.86
C ILE A 172 -17.02 -2.08 13.83
N LEU A 173 -17.43 -3.07 13.05
CA LEU A 173 -18.55 -2.94 12.10
C LEU A 173 -19.84 -3.50 12.68
N SER A 174 -20.96 -2.84 12.42
CA SER A 174 -22.30 -3.43 12.53
C SER A 174 -22.57 -4.37 11.36
N VAL A 175 -23.52 -5.30 11.55
CA VAL A 175 -23.99 -6.19 10.46
C VAL A 175 -24.53 -5.34 9.32
N GLY A 176 -24.12 -5.64 8.08
CA GLY A 176 -24.58 -4.94 6.87
C GLY A 176 -23.96 -3.56 6.64
N ALA A 177 -23.01 -3.13 7.50
CA ALA A 177 -22.41 -1.80 7.41
C ALA A 177 -21.68 -1.53 6.09
N VAL A 178 -21.31 -2.56 5.32
CA VAL A 178 -20.49 -2.47 4.10
C VAL A 178 -21.21 -2.94 2.84
N ASP A 179 -22.51 -3.26 2.92
CA ASP A 179 -23.25 -3.93 1.84
C ASP A 179 -23.38 -3.08 0.57
N HIS A 180 -23.30 -1.77 0.71
CA HIS A 180 -23.48 -0.81 -0.38
C HIS A 180 -22.18 -0.10 -0.78
N VAL A 181 -21.02 -0.61 -0.34
CA VAL A 181 -19.73 -0.03 -0.68
C VAL A 181 -19.32 -0.48 -2.09
N PRO A 182 -19.12 0.45 -3.04
CA PRO A 182 -18.65 0.12 -4.38
C PRO A 182 -17.29 -0.61 -4.36
N VAL A 183 -17.11 -1.54 -5.31
CA VAL A 183 -15.92 -2.41 -5.37
C VAL A 183 -14.61 -1.63 -5.49
N GLY A 184 -14.61 -0.53 -6.24
CA GLY A 184 -13.45 0.34 -6.42
C GLY A 184 -13.03 1.08 -5.13
N TRP A 185 -13.91 1.12 -4.12
CA TRP A 185 -13.65 1.76 -2.84
C TRP A 185 -13.36 0.79 -1.69
N LEU A 186 -13.47 -0.52 -1.91
CA LEU A 186 -13.22 -1.50 -0.85
C LEU A 186 -11.81 -1.37 -0.25
N ALA A 187 -10.81 -1.04 -1.07
CA ALA A 187 -9.45 -0.95 -0.58
C ALA A 187 -9.17 0.31 0.27
N ILE A 188 -9.76 1.45 -0.09
CA ILE A 188 -9.67 2.67 0.75
C ILE A 188 -10.42 2.45 2.06
N LEU A 189 -11.54 1.73 2.03
CA LEU A 189 -12.29 1.36 3.22
C LEU A 189 -11.50 0.41 4.12
N ASP A 190 -10.86 -0.63 3.57
CA ASP A 190 -10.02 -1.54 4.35
C ASP A 190 -8.87 -0.81 5.04
N GLU A 191 -8.24 0.16 4.37
CA GLU A 191 -7.17 0.96 4.97
C GLU A 191 -7.67 1.79 6.16
N TYR A 192 -8.82 2.47 5.99
CA TYR A 192 -9.48 3.19 7.07
C TYR A 192 -9.82 2.26 8.25
N LEU A 193 -10.49 1.13 7.99
CA LEU A 193 -10.92 0.21 9.04
C LEU A 193 -9.75 -0.40 9.81
N ARG A 194 -8.62 -0.64 9.15
CA ARG A 194 -7.40 -1.10 9.81
C ARG A 194 -6.85 -0.06 10.79
N ALA A 195 -6.78 1.20 10.36
CA ALA A 195 -6.30 2.30 11.19
C ALA A 195 -7.29 2.54 12.34
N ALA A 196 -8.58 2.62 12.03
CA ALA A 196 -9.65 2.79 13.02
C ALA A 196 -9.65 1.65 14.05
N ALA A 197 -9.58 0.38 13.64
CA ALA A 197 -9.56 -0.75 14.57
C ALA A 197 -8.39 -0.69 15.56
N THR A 198 -7.24 -0.18 15.11
CA THR A 198 -6.07 0.04 15.97
C THR A 198 -6.33 1.18 16.95
N SER A 199 -6.83 2.32 16.48
CA SER A 199 -7.15 3.49 17.32
C SER A 199 -8.27 3.21 18.34
N MET A 200 -9.17 2.29 17.99
CA MET A 200 -10.37 1.94 18.74
C MET A 200 -10.22 0.70 19.63
N GLU A 201 -9.01 0.18 19.79
CA GLU A 201 -8.78 -0.99 20.63
C GLU A 201 -9.27 -0.73 22.08
N GLY A 202 -10.21 -1.56 22.55
CA GLY A 202 -10.80 -1.48 23.88
C GLY A 202 -11.90 -0.41 24.06
N ALA A 203 -12.27 0.32 23.01
CA ALA A 203 -13.37 1.28 23.06
C ALA A 203 -14.69 0.67 22.54
N ASP A 204 -15.83 1.08 23.11
CA ASP A 204 -17.16 0.68 22.65
C ASP A 204 -17.59 1.56 21.46
N PHE A 205 -16.97 1.34 20.31
CA PHE A 205 -17.21 2.07 19.08
C PHE A 205 -17.62 1.13 17.96
N ARG A 206 -18.69 1.49 17.25
CA ARG A 206 -19.08 0.79 16.04
C ARG A 206 -19.44 1.75 14.92
N ILE A 207 -19.03 1.38 13.71
CA ILE A 207 -19.52 1.95 12.48
C ILE A 207 -20.81 1.23 12.14
N GLN A 208 -21.90 1.98 12.14
CA GLN A 208 -23.25 1.48 11.93
C GLN A 208 -23.53 1.28 10.45
N ARG A 209 -23.10 2.23 9.63
CA ARG A 209 -23.40 2.27 8.21
C ARG A 209 -22.29 2.98 7.44
N ILE A 210 -21.95 2.43 6.28
CA ILE A 210 -21.08 3.06 5.30
C ILE A 210 -21.86 3.09 3.99
N VAL A 211 -22.10 4.29 3.47
CA VAL A 211 -22.89 4.50 2.26
C VAL A 211 -22.15 5.39 1.29
N GLU A 212 -22.50 5.28 0.03
CA GLU A 212 -22.16 6.31 -0.93
C GLU A 212 -23.10 7.49 -0.78
N ALA A 213 -22.53 8.69 -0.61
CA ALA A 213 -23.25 9.94 -0.57
C ALA A 213 -22.45 11.00 -1.31
N HIS A 214 -23.12 11.75 -2.19
CA HIS A 214 -22.52 12.85 -2.95
C HIS A 214 -21.22 12.47 -3.68
N GLY A 215 -21.16 11.25 -4.21
CA GLY A 215 -20.00 10.72 -4.94
C GLY A 215 -18.81 10.33 -4.08
N GLY A 216 -18.93 10.30 -2.76
CA GLY A 216 -17.92 9.78 -1.84
C GLY A 216 -18.51 8.77 -0.85
N LEU A 217 -17.65 8.21 -0.01
CA LEU A 217 -18.02 7.42 1.15
C LEU A 217 -18.39 8.33 2.31
N ASP A 218 -19.55 8.08 2.88
CA ASP A 218 -19.99 8.65 4.14
C ASP A 218 -20.16 7.53 5.18
N LEU A 219 -19.86 7.86 6.44
CA LEU A 219 -19.76 6.92 7.54
C LEU A 219 -20.57 7.38 8.74
N GLU A 220 -21.51 6.54 9.14
CA GLU A 220 -22.28 6.73 10.36
C GLU A 220 -21.73 5.80 11.44
N SER A 221 -21.33 6.38 12.57
CA SER A 221 -20.84 5.64 13.72
C SER A 221 -21.71 5.88 14.95
N THR A 222 -21.59 4.98 15.94
CA THR A 222 -22.08 5.23 17.28
C THR A 222 -21.51 6.53 17.84
N SER A 223 -22.24 7.16 18.77
CA SER A 223 -21.75 8.35 19.48
C SER A 223 -20.37 8.12 20.08
N ARG A 224 -19.59 9.20 20.21
CA ARG A 224 -18.25 9.19 20.78
C ARG A 224 -18.25 8.44 22.13
N PRO A 225 -17.44 7.38 22.28
CA PRO A 225 -17.33 6.65 23.55
C PRO A 225 -16.82 7.58 24.65
N MET A 226 -17.41 7.52 25.85
CA MET A 226 -16.96 8.35 27.00
C MET A 226 -15.51 8.08 27.41
N SER A 227 -14.98 6.88 27.10
CA SER A 227 -13.59 6.50 27.37
C SER A 227 -12.56 7.07 26.38
N MET A 228 -13.01 7.79 25.35
CA MET A 228 -12.15 8.30 24.29
C MET A 228 -11.59 9.69 24.61
N THR A 229 -10.27 9.80 24.65
CA THR A 229 -9.54 11.08 24.78
C THR A 229 -9.66 11.94 23.51
N ASP A 230 -9.62 13.26 23.62
CA ASP A 230 -9.70 14.17 22.47
C ASP A 230 -8.66 13.86 21.36
N PRO A 231 -7.37 13.58 21.65
CA PRO A 231 -6.40 13.28 20.58
C PRO A 231 -6.71 11.99 19.81
N ARG A 232 -7.33 11.01 20.46
CA ARG A 232 -7.77 9.77 19.79
C ARG A 232 -8.99 10.02 18.91
N PHE A 233 -9.91 10.86 19.37
CA PHE A 233 -11.08 11.25 18.60
C PHE A 233 -10.68 12.08 17.37
N ASP A 234 -9.81 13.09 17.53
CA ASP A 234 -9.29 13.87 16.42
C ASP A 234 -8.57 12.97 15.38
N SER A 235 -7.73 12.03 15.85
CA SER A 235 -7.09 11.06 14.96
C SER A 235 -8.12 10.24 14.15
N LEU A 236 -9.25 9.87 14.75
CA LEU A 236 -10.32 9.14 14.08
C LEU A 236 -11.10 10.03 13.09
N GLU A 237 -11.39 11.28 13.45
CA GLU A 237 -12.01 12.26 12.55
C GLU A 237 -11.13 12.51 11.31
N ARG A 238 -9.82 12.69 11.51
CA ARG A 238 -8.87 12.84 10.39
C ARG A 238 -8.82 11.61 9.50
N LEU A 239 -8.95 10.39 10.05
CA LEU A 239 -9.08 9.18 9.25
C LEU A 239 -10.39 9.16 8.44
N GLY A 240 -11.49 9.62 9.02
CA GLY A 240 -12.79 9.74 8.33
C GLY A 240 -12.74 10.74 7.17
N ILE A 241 -12.16 11.92 7.40
CA ILE A 241 -11.94 12.94 6.36
C ILE A 241 -11.08 12.39 5.22
N LEU A 242 -10.02 11.65 5.55
CA LEU A 242 -9.16 11.04 4.53
C LEU A 242 -9.89 9.95 3.74
N LEU A 243 -10.75 9.15 4.37
CA LEU A 243 -11.58 8.16 3.69
C LEU A 243 -12.52 8.83 2.68
N GLU A 244 -13.26 9.86 3.12
CA GLU A 244 -14.13 10.65 2.27
C GLU A 244 -13.34 11.24 1.10
N ALA A 245 -12.19 11.87 1.36
CA ALA A 245 -11.38 12.52 0.33
C ALA A 245 -10.83 11.56 -0.73
N ARG A 246 -10.36 10.39 -0.30
CA ARG A 246 -9.90 9.34 -1.20
C ARG A 246 -11.03 8.80 -2.06
N SER A 247 -12.22 8.60 -1.50
CA SER A 247 -13.38 8.12 -2.25
C SER A 247 -13.84 9.12 -3.34
N LEU A 248 -13.78 10.43 -3.03
CA LEU A 248 -14.11 11.51 -3.96
C LEU A 248 -13.13 11.69 -5.12
N THR A 249 -11.96 11.04 -5.04
CA THR A 249 -10.89 11.11 -6.04
C THR A 249 -10.54 9.74 -6.62
N THR A 250 -11.31 8.72 -6.27
CA THR A 250 -11.14 7.33 -6.70
C THR A 250 -12.39 6.84 -7.39
N CYS A 251 -12.25 6.27 -8.59
CA CYS A 251 -13.34 5.68 -9.34
C CYS A 251 -14.00 4.55 -8.54
N ARG A 252 -15.32 4.67 -8.31
CA ARG A 252 -16.13 3.68 -7.58
C ARG A 252 -16.16 2.29 -8.22
N GLU A 253 -15.93 2.19 -9.52
CA GLU A 253 -15.99 0.93 -10.28
C GLU A 253 -14.67 0.15 -10.29
N CYS A 254 -13.53 0.83 -10.44
CA CYS A 254 -12.22 0.15 -10.59
C CYS A 254 -11.12 0.61 -9.64
N GLY A 255 -11.37 1.61 -8.81
CA GLY A 255 -10.35 2.09 -7.87
C GLY A 255 -9.21 2.88 -8.52
N ARG A 256 -9.29 3.29 -9.79
CA ARG A 256 -8.33 4.24 -10.41
C ARG A 256 -8.65 5.69 -10.03
N ARG A 257 -7.81 6.66 -10.39
CA ARG A 257 -8.10 8.10 -10.20
C ARG A 257 -9.41 8.44 -10.92
N GLY A 258 -10.29 9.17 -10.24
CA GLY A 258 -11.59 9.56 -10.76
C GLY A 258 -11.95 11.01 -10.47
N HIS A 259 -13.01 11.47 -11.14
CA HIS A 259 -13.59 12.79 -11.02
C HIS A 259 -15.09 12.66 -10.72
N GLY A 260 -15.69 13.72 -10.18
CA GLY A 260 -17.13 13.77 -9.96
C GLY A 260 -17.89 13.97 -11.26
N TYR A 261 -18.91 13.14 -11.51
CA TYR A 261 -19.84 13.26 -12.62
C TYR A 261 -21.26 13.35 -12.10
N ALA A 262 -22.04 14.28 -12.64
CA ALA A 262 -23.48 14.38 -12.42
C ALA A 262 -24.19 13.38 -13.34
N ILE A 263 -24.88 12.40 -12.76
CA ILE A 263 -25.63 11.33 -13.43
C ILE A 263 -27.02 11.27 -12.80
N ASP A 264 -28.07 11.54 -13.57
CA ASP A 264 -29.47 11.44 -13.14
C ASP A 264 -29.80 12.16 -11.82
N GLY A 265 -29.15 13.30 -11.58
CA GLY A 265 -29.35 14.11 -10.38
C GLY A 265 -28.52 13.68 -9.17
N ASP A 266 -27.69 12.66 -9.29
CA ASP A 266 -26.71 12.25 -8.29
C ASP A 266 -25.27 12.53 -8.75
N ILE A 267 -24.32 12.49 -7.82
CA ILE A 267 -22.90 12.64 -8.09
C ILE A 267 -22.21 11.30 -7.89
N GLN A 268 -21.43 10.88 -8.87
CA GLN A 268 -20.62 9.66 -8.79
C GLN A 268 -19.16 9.97 -9.12
N THR A 269 -18.22 9.31 -8.43
CA THR A 269 -16.79 9.45 -8.75
C THR A 269 -16.36 8.34 -9.71
N LEU A 270 -15.99 8.71 -10.93
CA LEU A 270 -15.68 7.78 -12.03
C LEU A 270 -14.36 8.17 -12.70
N CYS A 271 -13.64 7.21 -13.28
CA CYS A 271 -12.47 7.51 -14.15
C CYS A 271 -12.93 7.75 -15.59
N ASP A 272 -12.07 8.28 -16.45
CA ASP A 272 -12.37 8.55 -17.86
C ASP A 272 -12.96 7.33 -18.61
N ASP A 273 -12.46 6.13 -18.32
CA ASP A 273 -12.95 4.89 -18.94
C ASP A 273 -14.37 4.48 -18.48
N HIS A 274 -14.81 4.98 -17.33
CA HIS A 274 -16.14 4.73 -16.76
C HIS A 274 -16.99 6.00 -16.72
N ALA A 275 -16.51 7.09 -17.32
CA ALA A 275 -17.16 8.38 -17.24
C ALA A 275 -18.51 8.32 -17.94
N VAL A 276 -19.55 8.65 -17.19
CA VAL A 276 -20.91 8.82 -17.70
C VAL A 276 -21.46 10.11 -17.10
N GLY A 277 -22.26 10.85 -17.85
CA GLY A 277 -22.87 12.09 -17.38
C GLY A 277 -21.98 13.33 -17.53
N THR A 278 -22.26 14.36 -16.73
CA THR A 278 -21.61 15.67 -16.86
C THR A 278 -20.50 15.84 -15.82
N LEU A 279 -19.28 16.09 -16.27
CA LEU A 279 -18.12 16.33 -15.40
C LEU A 279 -18.33 17.57 -14.51
N ILE A 280 -18.07 17.44 -13.21
CA ILE A 280 -18.13 18.50 -12.20
C ILE A 280 -16.70 18.99 -11.91
N ARG A 281 -16.32 20.14 -12.49
CA ARG A 281 -14.94 20.68 -12.39
C ARG A 281 -14.59 21.32 -11.04
N GLU A 282 -15.60 21.74 -10.27
CA GLU A 282 -15.38 22.46 -9.00
C GLU A 282 -14.67 21.61 -7.93
N ARG A 283 -14.65 20.28 -8.09
CA ARG A 283 -14.01 19.35 -7.15
C ARG A 283 -12.50 19.21 -7.31
N ASP A 284 -11.92 19.73 -8.40
CA ASP A 284 -10.48 19.62 -8.65
C ASP A 284 -9.63 20.50 -7.71
N LEU A 285 -10.25 21.44 -6.97
CA LEU A 285 -9.57 22.34 -6.03
C LEU A 285 -9.29 21.69 -4.66
N GLY A 286 -9.79 20.47 -4.45
CA GLY A 286 -9.83 19.83 -3.13
C GLY A 286 -10.88 20.48 -2.23
N PHE A 287 -11.30 19.79 -1.18
CA PHE A 287 -12.24 20.34 -0.20
C PHE A 287 -11.53 20.55 1.14
N VAL A 288 -11.97 21.58 1.84
CA VAL A 288 -11.51 21.92 3.19
C VAL A 288 -12.52 21.34 4.18
N ARG A 289 -12.04 20.69 5.24
CA ARG A 289 -12.85 20.20 6.36
C ARG A 289 -12.39 20.85 7.65
N ALA A 290 -13.35 21.15 8.52
CA ALA A 290 -13.05 21.50 9.89
C ALA A 290 -12.67 20.23 10.67
N THR A 291 -11.78 20.40 11.64
CA THR A 291 -11.33 19.41 12.64
C THR A 291 -11.39 20.08 14.02
N LEU A 292 -11.10 19.35 15.09
CA LEU A 292 -11.02 19.94 16.43
C LEU A 292 -9.94 21.04 16.52
N ASP A 293 -8.84 20.88 15.79
CA ASP A 293 -7.65 21.74 15.90
C ASP A 293 -7.50 22.76 14.74
N GLY A 294 -8.50 22.88 13.85
CA GLY A 294 -8.48 23.83 12.74
C GLY A 294 -9.08 23.28 11.46
N PHE A 295 -8.45 23.60 10.32
CA PHE A 295 -8.92 23.18 9.00
C PHE A 295 -7.88 22.34 8.30
N VAL A 296 -8.34 21.33 7.58
CA VAL A 296 -7.48 20.45 6.77
C VAL A 296 -7.96 20.44 5.33
N ARG A 297 -7.01 20.31 4.41
CA ARG A 297 -7.26 20.06 2.99
C ARG A 297 -6.59 18.76 2.59
N TYR A 298 -7.25 17.98 1.73
CA TYR A 298 -6.63 16.79 1.16
C TYR A 298 -5.66 17.17 0.03
N ASP A 299 -4.41 16.71 0.15
CA ASP A 299 -3.41 16.75 -0.91
C ASP A 299 -3.38 15.37 -1.61
N ILE A 300 -3.85 15.37 -2.86
CA ILE A 300 -3.95 14.16 -3.68
C ILE A 300 -2.58 13.62 -4.13
N GLU A 301 -1.57 14.49 -4.26
CA GLU A 301 -0.26 14.09 -4.77
C GLU A 301 0.56 13.38 -3.68
N THR A 302 0.37 13.79 -2.42
CA THR A 302 1.00 13.14 -1.26
C THR A 302 0.09 12.14 -0.54
N ASP A 303 -1.19 12.07 -0.93
CA ASP A 303 -2.23 11.25 -0.29
C ASP A 303 -2.31 11.50 1.23
N SER A 304 -2.39 12.77 1.61
CA SER A 304 -2.36 13.21 3.02
C SER A 304 -3.22 14.42 3.28
N LEU A 305 -3.65 14.60 4.53
CA LEU A 305 -4.27 15.84 4.99
C LEU A 305 -3.20 16.86 5.37
N VAL A 306 -3.30 18.06 4.81
CA VAL A 306 -2.47 19.21 5.15
C VAL A 306 -3.29 20.23 5.93
N ASP A 307 -2.73 20.74 7.04
CA ASP A 307 -3.38 21.80 7.80
C ASP A 307 -3.37 23.09 6.97
N VAL A 308 -4.49 23.80 6.97
CA VAL A 308 -4.68 25.06 6.24
C VAL A 308 -5.31 26.10 7.15
N GLU A 309 -5.09 27.37 6.85
CA GLU A 309 -5.78 28.45 7.53
C GLU A 309 -7.28 28.39 7.22
N HIS A 310 -8.11 28.91 8.14
CA HIS A 310 -9.54 29.05 7.91
C HIS A 310 -9.74 29.78 6.57
N PRO A 311 -10.56 29.25 5.64
CA PRO A 311 -10.92 29.99 4.44
C PRO A 311 -11.71 31.22 4.91
N ALA A 312 -11.04 32.37 5.05
CA ALA A 312 -11.69 33.60 5.45
C ALA A 312 -12.75 33.90 4.39
N GLY A 313 -14.01 33.93 4.80
CA GLY A 313 -15.11 34.16 3.87
C GLY A 313 -15.00 35.56 3.27
N ASP A 314 -14.87 35.63 1.94
CA ASP A 314 -15.62 36.59 1.15
C ASP A 314 -17.11 36.29 1.41
N ALA A 315 -17.68 36.93 2.44
CA ALA A 315 -19.10 36.91 2.75
C ALA A 315 -19.87 37.87 1.83
#